data_AF-L0DZJ7-F1
#
_entry.id   AF-L0DZJ7-F1
#
_cell.length_a   1.000
_cell.length_b   1.000
_cell.length_c   1.000
_cell.angle_alpha   90.00
_cell.angle_beta   90.00
_cell.angle_gamma   90.00
#
_symmetry.space_group_name_H-M   'P 1'
#
loop_
_entity.id
_entity.type
_entity.pdbx_description
1 polymer ?
#
loop_
_entity_poly.entity_id
_entity_poly.type
_entity_poly.pdbx_seq_one_letter_code
_entity_poly.pdbx_strand_id
1 'polypeptide(L)'
;MQQQPGPDIYHDAIRQIFGHHQAVRGAALPPGIRKNLARGKPLPPGLAHRVGGPLARDLPYYPGYDWYLAGTDAVLVDAYTRVIVDVIDRVLR
;
A
#
# COMPACT_ATOMS: atom_id res chain seq x y z
N MET A 1 14.48 19.10 8.97
CA MET A 1 13.09 18.79 8.59
C MET A 1 12.62 17.67 9.50
N GLN A 2 11.72 17.95 10.44
CA GLN A 2 11.22 16.93 11.35
C GLN A 2 10.25 16.04 10.56
N GLN A 3 10.59 14.76 10.39
CA GLN A 3 9.64 13.80 9.86
C GLN A 3 8.51 13.71 10.89
N GLN A 4 7.28 14.06 10.52
CA GLN A 4 6.12 13.82 11.36
C GLN A 4 6.09 12.32 11.68
N PRO A 5 5.79 11.91 12.93
CA PRO A 5 5.53 10.50 13.20
C PRO A 5 4.42 10.04 12.23
N GLY A 6 4.68 8.95 11.51
CA GLY A 6 3.73 8.42 10.55
C GLY A 6 2.40 8.05 11.22
N PRO A 7 1.31 7.89 10.45
CA PRO A 7 0.03 7.51 11.01
C PRO A 7 0.10 6.13 11.69
N ASP A 8 -0.77 5.89 12.68
CA ASP A 8 -0.98 4.55 13.22
C ASP A 8 -1.74 3.69 12.19
N ILE A 9 -1.09 2.63 11.71
CA ILE A 9 -1.60 1.75 10.64
C ILE A 9 -1.98 0.40 11.24
N TYR A 10 -3.28 0.08 11.23
CA TYR A 10 -3.82 -1.17 11.74
C TYR A 10 -3.88 -2.23 10.64
N HIS A 11 -2.84 -3.07 10.54
CA HIS A 11 -2.69 -4.05 9.44
C HIS A 11 -3.90 -4.99 9.31
N ASP A 12 -4.46 -5.46 10.42
CA ASP A 12 -5.60 -6.39 10.42
C ASP A 12 -6.87 -5.76 9.82
N ALA A 13 -7.15 -4.49 10.14
CA ALA A 13 -8.27 -3.77 9.58
C ALA A 13 -8.12 -3.62 8.05
N ILE A 14 -6.91 -3.30 7.57
CA ILE A 14 -6.63 -3.21 6.14
C ILE A 14 -6.83 -4.56 5.46
N ARG A 15 -6.31 -5.66 6.04
CA ARG A 15 -6.51 -7.01 5.50
C ARG A 15 -7.98 -7.38 5.40
N GLN A 16 -8.77 -7.03 6.41
CA GLN A 16 -10.21 -7.27 6.41
C GLN A 16 -10.90 -6.53 5.27
N ILE A 17 -10.58 -5.24 5.08
CA ILE A 17 -11.11 -4.43 3.97
C ILE A 17 -10.79 -5.10 2.64
N PHE A 18 -9.52 -5.42 2.36
CA PHE A 18 -9.15 -6.11 1.11
C PHE A 18 -9.86 -7.46 0.95
N GLY A 19 -10.04 -8.21 2.03
CA GLY A 19 -10.77 -9.48 2.02
C GLY A 19 -12.25 -9.36 1.64
N HIS A 20 -12.89 -8.21 1.90
CA HIS A 20 -14.27 -7.94 1.47
C HIS A 20 -14.37 -7.59 -0.02
N HIS A 21 -13.28 -7.14 -0.66
CA HIS A 21 -13.23 -6.74 -2.07
C HIS A 21 -12.71 -7.87 -2.98
N GLN A 22 -13.46 -8.97 -3.08
CA GLN A 22 -13.07 -10.18 -3.83
C GLN A 22 -12.87 -9.99 -5.35
N ALA A 23 -13.36 -8.88 -5.91
CA ALA A 23 -13.18 -8.51 -7.31
C ALA A 23 -11.74 -8.02 -7.60
N VAL A 24 -11.03 -7.56 -6.57
CA VAL A 24 -9.65 -7.07 -6.71
C VAL A 24 -8.70 -8.27 -6.69
N ARG A 25 -7.93 -8.41 -7.75
CA ARG A 25 -6.94 -9.49 -7.90
C ARG A 25 -5.61 -8.92 -8.36
N GLY A 26 -4.53 -9.57 -7.94
CA GLY A 26 -3.18 -9.21 -8.33
C GLY A 26 -2.28 -10.43 -8.30
N ALA A 27 -1.38 -10.54 -9.27
CA ALA A 27 -0.35 -11.56 -9.22
C ALA A 27 0.73 -11.15 -8.23
N ALA A 28 1.22 -12.10 -7.44
CA ALA A 28 2.28 -11.85 -6.49
C ALA A 28 3.56 -11.40 -7.23
N LEU A 29 4.21 -10.34 -6.74
CA LEU A 29 5.48 -9.91 -7.31
C LEU A 29 6.55 -11.01 -7.19
N PRO A 30 7.48 -11.14 -8.16
CA PRO A 30 8.64 -12.02 -8.01
C PRO A 30 9.44 -11.66 -6.74
N PRO A 31 10.05 -12.64 -6.03
CA PRO A 31 10.73 -12.37 -4.76
C PRO A 31 11.81 -11.28 -4.84
N GLY A 32 12.57 -11.27 -5.94
CA GLY A 32 13.61 -10.27 -6.19
C GLY A 32 13.08 -8.85 -6.45
N ILE A 33 11.81 -8.70 -6.82
CA ILE A 33 11.15 -7.41 -7.01
C ILE A 33 10.47 -6.98 -5.72
N ARG A 34 9.78 -7.90 -5.03
CA ARG A 34 9.11 -7.61 -3.74
C ARG A 34 10.09 -7.06 -2.70
N LYS A 35 11.31 -7.58 -2.61
CA LYS A 35 12.35 -7.11 -1.67
C LYS A 35 12.72 -5.62 -1.84
N ASN A 36 12.38 -5.02 -2.97
CA ASN A 36 12.62 -3.59 -3.22
C ASN A 36 11.51 -2.70 -2.64
N LEU A 37 10.36 -3.27 -2.28
CA LEU A 37 9.31 -2.59 -1.52
C LEU A 37 9.68 -2.60 -0.04
N ALA A 38 10.34 -1.54 0.41
CA ALA A 38 10.75 -1.39 1.79
C ALA A 38 10.49 0.04 2.27
N ARG A 39 10.08 0.16 3.54
CA ARG A 39 9.88 1.46 4.18
C ARG A 39 11.09 2.37 4.05
N GLY A 40 10.84 3.67 3.90
CA GLY A 40 11.86 4.70 3.73
C GLY A 40 12.46 4.76 2.33
N LYS A 41 12.14 3.82 1.42
CA LYS A 41 12.55 3.88 0.02
C LYS A 41 11.45 4.46 -0.86
N PRO A 42 11.79 5.10 -2.00
CA PRO A 42 10.80 5.51 -2.98
C PRO A 42 10.04 4.30 -3.54
N LEU A 43 8.74 4.43 -3.74
CA LEU A 43 7.92 3.46 -4.46
C LEU A 43 8.44 3.36 -5.91
N PRO A 44 8.88 2.17 -6.38
CA PRO A 44 9.40 2.05 -7.73
C PRO A 44 8.33 2.35 -8.79
N PRO A 45 8.69 3.03 -9.88
CA PRO A 45 7.75 3.33 -10.96
C PRO A 45 7.26 2.04 -11.63
N GLY A 46 5.98 2.01 -12.02
CA GLY A 46 5.40 0.89 -12.78
C GLY A 46 5.15 -0.40 -12.01
N LEU A 47 5.57 -0.51 -10.74
CA LEU A 47 5.35 -1.71 -9.92
C LEU A 47 4.07 -1.67 -9.07
N ALA A 48 3.43 -0.52 -8.99
CA ALA A 48 2.24 -0.35 -8.18
C ALA A 48 1.25 0.62 -8.80
N HIS A 49 -0.03 0.36 -8.57
CA HIS A 49 -1.13 1.19 -9.03
C HIS A 49 -1.83 1.81 -7.83
N ARG A 50 -2.20 3.09 -7.93
CA ARG A 50 -2.96 3.77 -6.87
C ARG A 50 -4.30 3.06 -6.73
N VAL A 51 -4.69 2.76 -5.50
CA VAL A 51 -5.98 2.13 -5.21
C VAL A 51 -7.10 3.12 -5.54
N GLY A 52 -8.11 2.66 -6.27
CA GLY A 52 -9.26 3.47 -6.69
C GLY A 52 -10.58 2.77 -6.46
N GLY A 53 -11.68 3.42 -6.87
CA GLY A 53 -13.02 2.83 -6.84
C GLY A 53 -13.55 2.57 -5.42
N PRO A 54 -14.43 1.56 -5.26
CA PRO A 54 -15.03 1.22 -3.96
C PRO A 54 -13.99 0.89 -2.89
N LEU A 55 -12.95 0.14 -3.23
CA LEU A 55 -11.89 -0.23 -2.30
C LEU A 55 -11.19 1.01 -1.69
N ALA A 56 -10.93 2.04 -2.49
CA ALA A 56 -10.32 3.27 -1.99
C ALA A 56 -11.21 4.04 -1.00
N ARG A 57 -12.55 3.87 -1.08
CA ARG A 57 -13.50 4.52 -0.17
C ARG A 57 -13.56 3.85 1.20
N ASP A 58 -13.27 2.55 1.25
CA ASP A 58 -13.31 1.78 2.49
C ASP A 58 -11.97 1.79 3.24
N LEU A 59 -10.87 2.08 2.54
CA LEU A 59 -9.55 2.21 3.16
C LEU A 59 -9.47 3.47 4.04
N PRO A 60 -8.79 3.41 5.20
CA PRO A 60 -8.52 4.57 6.03
C PRO A 60 -7.80 5.67 5.24
N TYR A 61 -8.30 6.89 5.37
CA TYR A 61 -7.69 8.07 4.79
C TYR A 61 -6.69 8.69 5.76
N TYR A 62 -5.45 8.84 5.29
CA TYR A 62 -4.39 9.53 6.00
C TYR A 62 -3.99 10.77 5.18
N PRO A 63 -4.19 11.99 5.68
CA PRO A 63 -3.82 13.20 4.95
C PRO A 63 -2.35 13.19 4.53
N GLY A 64 -2.08 13.42 3.24
CA GLY A 64 -0.72 13.42 2.68
C GLY A 64 -0.20 12.04 2.25
N TYR A 65 -1.02 10.98 2.37
CA TYR A 65 -0.64 9.63 1.98
C TYR A 65 -1.64 9.01 1.01
N ASP A 66 -1.15 8.08 0.19
CA ASP A 66 -1.92 7.35 -0.81
C ASP A 66 -1.69 5.85 -0.68
N TRP A 67 -2.77 5.09 -0.83
CA TRP A 67 -2.72 3.64 -0.93
C TRP A 67 -2.39 3.20 -2.36
N TYR A 68 -1.45 2.26 -2.48
CA TYR A 68 -1.11 1.58 -3.72
C TYR A 68 -1.21 0.07 -3.55
N LEU A 69 -1.51 -0.62 -4.65
CA LEU A 69 -1.39 -2.07 -4.77
C LEU A 69 -0.16 -2.41 -5.60
N ALA A 70 0.73 -3.23 -5.03
CA ALA A 70 1.94 -3.73 -5.67
C ALA A 70 1.89 -5.27 -5.70
N GLY A 71 1.39 -5.83 -6.80
CA GLY A 71 1.04 -7.24 -6.87
C GLY A 71 -0.04 -7.61 -5.85
N THR A 72 0.31 -8.40 -4.84
CA THR A 72 -0.59 -8.83 -3.75
C THR A 72 -0.50 -7.98 -2.49
N ASP A 73 0.39 -6.99 -2.48
CA ASP A 73 0.81 -6.28 -1.28
C ASP A 73 0.20 -4.86 -1.31
N ALA A 74 -0.32 -4.39 -0.18
CA ALA A 74 -0.75 -3.00 -0.03
C ALA A 74 0.42 -2.15 0.44
N VAL A 75 0.56 -0.96 -0.14
CA VAL A 75 1.66 -0.06 0.15
C VAL A 75 1.09 1.32 0.46
N LEU A 76 1.40 1.86 1.64
CA LEU A 76 1.09 3.25 1.97
C LEU A 76 2.29 4.12 1.58
N VAL A 77 2.03 5.18 0.81
CA VAL A 77 3.07 6.02 0.21
C VAL A 77 2.79 7.48 0.53
N ASP A 78 3.82 8.21 0.94
CA ASP A 78 3.75 9.66 1.06
C ASP A 78 3.52 10.29 -0.33
N ALA A 79 2.45 11.06 -0.47
CA ALA A 79 1.97 11.55 -1.76
C ALA A 79 2.92 12.57 -2.41
N TYR A 80 3.73 13.26 -1.60
CA TYR A 80 4.64 14.31 -2.07
C TYR A 80 6.01 13.75 -2.44
N THR A 81 6.57 12.90 -1.58
CA THR A 81 7.93 12.36 -1.69
C THR A 81 7.99 11.02 -2.40
N ARG A 82 6.84 10.35 -2.60
CA ARG A 82 6.71 8.99 -3.12
C ARG A 82 7.42 7.94 -2.25
N VAL A 83 7.75 8.26 -1.00
CA VAL A 83 8.41 7.34 -0.08
C VAL A 83 7.40 6.35 0.50
N ILE A 84 7.79 5.08 0.54
CA ILE A 84 7.02 4.02 1.18
C ILE A 84 7.05 4.23 2.69
N VAL A 85 5.87 4.38 3.26
CA VAL A 85 5.67 4.58 4.70
C VAL A 85 5.33 3.25 5.36
N ASP A 86 4.59 2.38 4.67
CA ASP A 86 4.33 1.04 5.15
C ASP A 86 4.03 0.03 4.04
N VAL A 87 4.22 -1.26 4.36
CA VAL A 87 3.97 -2.38 3.46
C VAL A 87 3.19 -3.46 4.22
N ILE A 88 2.07 -3.88 3.64
CA ILE A 88 1.21 -4.94 4.17
C ILE A 88 1.21 -6.07 3.13
N ASP A 89 2.01 -7.10 3.41
CA ASP A 89 2.22 -8.21 2.48
C ASP A 89 0.96 -9.07 2.32
N ARG A 90 0.65 -9.54 1.11
CA ARG A 90 -0.40 -10.53 0.83
C ARG A 90 -1.78 -10.13 1.37
N VAL A 91 -2.25 -8.93 1.03
CA VAL A 91 -3.63 -8.50 1.30
C VAL A 91 -4.62 -9.09 0.29
N LEU A 92 -4.15 -9.44 -0.92
CA LEU A 92 -4.93 -10.15 -1.94
C LEU A 92 -4.65 -11.65 -1.88
N ARG A 93 -5.69 -12.46 -2.14
CA ARG A 93 -5.62 -13.93 -2.23
C ARG A 93 -5.69 -14.42 -3.67
#